data_AF-A0A6C0IXE9-F1
#
_entry.id   AF-A0A6C0IXE9-F1
#
_cell.length_a   1.000
_cell.length_b   1.000
_cell.length_c   1.000
_cell.angle_alpha   90.00
_cell.angle_beta   90.00
_cell.angle_gamma   90.00
#
_symmetry.space_group_name_H-M   'P 1'
#
loop_
_entity.id
_entity.type
_entity.pdbx_description
1 polymer ?
#
loop_
_entity_poly.entity_id
_entity_poly.type
_entity_poly.pdbx_seq_one_letter_code
_entity_poly.pdbx_strand_id
1 'polypeptide(L)'
;MSSPGSKIISKTEDAVGSFYKVLKDFNVIGFVLGLLIANSVAEIANSFIDGIIMPSIKPLLDKLGDDDKSTIKLGGMDIHLTQFLKSILKFIVLAIIIFILLQLGIKMTRPLTWVRVEQIKDGLKL
;
A
#
# COMPACT_ATOMS: atom_id res chain seq x y z
N MET A 1 46.49 29.72 3.84
CA MET A 1 46.15 29.13 2.53
C MET A 1 45.18 27.98 2.78
N SER A 2 43.88 28.23 2.78
CA SER A 2 42.86 27.21 3.12
C SER A 2 42.72 26.23 1.96
N SER A 3 42.92 24.94 2.23
CA SER A 3 42.98 23.89 1.21
C SER A 3 41.66 23.77 0.43
N PRO A 4 41.69 23.70 -0.92
CA PRO A 4 40.50 23.63 -1.78
C PRO A 4 39.48 22.53 -1.42
N GLY A 5 39.94 21.42 -0.82
CA GLY A 5 39.08 20.30 -0.42
C GLY A 5 38.09 20.63 0.71
N SER A 6 38.41 21.57 1.60
CA SER A 6 37.53 21.92 2.74
C SER A 6 36.24 22.61 2.30
N LYS A 7 36.28 23.45 1.25
CA LYS A 7 35.10 24.16 0.72
C LYS A 7 34.11 23.24 -0.02
N ILE A 8 34.60 22.16 -0.62
CA ILE A 8 33.76 21.20 -1.35
C ILE A 8 32.97 20.34 -0.35
N ILE A 9 33.61 19.94 0.75
CA ILE A 9 32.99 19.13 1.80
C ILE A 9 31.89 19.95 2.51
N SER A 10 32.16 21.20 2.89
CA SER A 10 31.15 22.05 3.57
C SER A 10 29.92 22.30 2.70
N LYS A 11 30.11 22.61 1.41
CA LYS A 11 28.99 22.86 0.48
C LYS A 11 28.14 21.61 0.24
N THR A 12 28.73 20.42 0.34
CA THR A 12 28.03 19.14 0.21
C THR A 12 27.25 18.81 1.49
N GLU A 13 27.81 19.07 2.67
CA GLU A 13 27.11 18.94 3.95
C GLU A 13 25.93 19.91 4.05
N ASP A 14 26.08 21.15 3.59
CA ASP A 14 25.01 22.14 3.52
C ASP A 14 23.88 21.72 2.56
N ALA A 15 24.23 21.09 1.43
CA ALA A 15 23.26 20.56 0.47
C ALA A 15 22.50 19.34 1.03
N VAL A 16 23.19 18.41 1.69
CA VAL A 16 22.57 17.25 2.33
C VAL A 16 21.69 17.68 3.51
N GLY A 17 22.14 18.63 4.32
CA GLY A 17 21.38 19.18 5.44
C GLY A 17 20.11 19.90 5.00
N SER A 18 20.19 20.72 3.94
CA SER A 18 19.01 21.39 3.37
C SER A 18 18.02 20.40 2.74
N PHE A 19 18.49 19.35 2.07
CA PHE A 19 17.62 18.30 1.55
C PHE A 19 16.95 17.49 2.67
N TYR A 20 17.69 17.09 3.70
CA TYR A 20 17.12 16.41 4.86
C TYR A 20 16.04 17.27 5.55
N LYS A 21 16.28 18.58 5.65
CA LYS A 21 15.31 19.53 6.19
C LYS A 21 14.02 19.55 5.36
N VAL A 22 14.10 19.58 4.03
CA VAL A 22 12.93 19.46 3.15
C VAL A 22 12.17 18.15 3.39
N LEU A 23 12.86 17.00 3.45
CA LEU A 23 12.20 15.71 3.69
C LEU A 23 11.47 15.66 5.04
N LYS A 24 12.03 16.30 6.06
CA LYS A 24 11.44 16.40 7.40
C LYS A 24 10.26 17.37 7.43
N ASP A 25 10.42 18.56 6.85
CA ASP A 25 9.40 19.62 6.84
C ASP A 25 8.14 19.18 6.07
N PHE A 26 8.29 18.38 5.01
CA PHE A 26 7.19 17.82 4.23
C PHE A 26 6.74 16.42 4.68
N ASN A 27 7.26 15.90 5.80
CA ASN A 27 6.94 14.58 6.36
C ASN A 27 7.04 13.42 5.34
N VAL A 28 7.94 13.54 4.36
CA VAL A 28 8.10 12.59 3.25
C VAL A 28 8.59 11.23 3.75
N ILE A 29 9.39 11.24 4.81
CA ILE A 29 9.96 10.02 5.42
C ILE A 29 8.82 9.11 5.91
N GLY A 30 7.81 9.65 6.58
CA GLY A 30 6.65 8.88 7.04
C GLY A 30 5.84 8.30 5.88
N PHE A 31 5.67 9.08 4.81
CA PHE A 31 4.99 8.62 3.59
C PHE A 31 5.73 7.46 2.91
N VAL A 32 7.05 7.59 2.70
CA VAL A 32 7.86 6.55 2.04
C VAL A 32 7.88 5.26 2.85
N LEU A 33 8.01 5.35 4.17
CA LEU A 33 7.93 4.17 5.04
C LEU A 33 6.57 3.50 4.96
N GLY A 34 5.49 4.28 4.96
CA GLY A 34 4.13 3.77 4.76
C GLY A 34 3.97 3.05 3.42
N LEU A 35 4.51 3.62 2.33
CA LEU A 35 4.46 3.03 1.00
C LEU A 35 5.26 1.72 0.92
N LEU A 36 6.46 1.67 1.52
CA LEU A 36 7.29 0.47 1.56
C LEU A 36 6.58 -0.67 2.27
N ILE A 37 6.02 -0.41 3.46
CA ILE A 37 5.26 -1.41 4.22
C ILE A 37 4.03 -1.86 3.43
N ALA A 38 3.28 -0.94 2.85
CA ALA A 38 2.11 -1.26 2.03
C ALA A 38 2.47 -2.16 0.84
N ASN A 39 3.59 -1.91 0.19
CA ASN A 39 4.06 -2.72 -0.93
C ASN A 39 4.41 -4.14 -0.47
N SER A 40 5.21 -4.30 0.58
CA SER A 40 5.55 -5.64 1.11
C SER A 40 4.32 -6.44 1.55
N VAL A 41 3.32 -5.78 2.16
CA VAL A 41 2.06 -6.44 2.53
C VAL A 41 1.28 -6.89 1.28
N ALA A 42 1.26 -6.09 0.22
CA ALA A 42 0.65 -6.46 -1.05
C ALA A 42 1.36 -7.64 -1.72
N GLU A 43 2.69 -7.72 -1.65
CA GLU A 43 3.47 -8.86 -2.15
C GLU A 43 3.11 -10.16 -1.40
N ILE A 44 3.02 -10.10 -0.06
CA ILE A 44 2.61 -11.25 0.75
C ILE A 44 1.20 -11.71 0.35
N ALA A 45 0.25 -10.78 0.23
CA ALA A 45 -1.10 -11.09 -0.20
C ALA A 45 -1.12 -11.73 -1.60
N ASN A 46 -0.35 -11.21 -2.55
CA ASN A 46 -0.24 -11.78 -3.89
C ASN A 46 0.36 -13.19 -3.86
N SER A 47 1.42 -13.44 -3.09
CA SER A 47 2.02 -14.77 -2.96
C SER A 47 1.05 -15.79 -2.36
N PHE A 48 0.20 -15.38 -1.42
CA PHE A 48 -0.85 -16.23 -0.87
C PHE A 48 -1.91 -16.57 -1.92
N ILE A 49 -2.31 -15.59 -2.73
CA ILE A 49 -3.27 -15.81 -3.81
C ILE A 49 -2.70 -16.77 -4.85
N ASP A 50 -1.49 -16.50 -5.34
CA ASP A 50 -0.86 -17.30 -6.38
C ASP A 50 -0.49 -18.71 -5.88
N GLY A 51 -0.11 -18.84 -4.60
CA GLY A 51 0.32 -20.10 -3.99
C GLY A 51 -0.80 -21.01 -3.48
N ILE A 52 -1.90 -20.44 -2.97
CA ILE A 52 -2.97 -21.23 -2.34
C ILE A 52 -4.28 -21.06 -3.11
N ILE A 53 -4.69 -19.82 -3.38
CA ILE A 53 -6.02 -19.56 -3.94
C ILE A 53 -6.11 -19.94 -5.43
N MET A 54 -5.13 -19.57 -6.25
CA MET A 54 -5.12 -19.89 -7.68
C MET A 54 -5.14 -21.39 -7.95
N PRO A 55 -4.31 -22.24 -7.30
CA PRO A 55 -4.39 -23.69 -7.50
C PRO A 55 -5.74 -24.29 -7.09
N SER A 56 -6.38 -23.76 -6.05
CA SER A 56 -7.71 -24.22 -5.61
C SER A 56 -8.82 -23.83 -6.58
N ILE A 57 -8.72 -22.66 -7.23
CA ILE A 57 -9.72 -22.18 -8.18
C ILE A 57 -9.45 -22.69 -9.60
N LYS A 58 -8.20 -22.99 -9.96
CA LYS A 58 -7.79 -23.53 -11.28
C LYS A 58 -8.71 -24.65 -11.78
N PRO A 59 -9.02 -25.73 -11.03
CA PRO A 59 -9.91 -26.79 -11.53
C PRO A 59 -11.37 -26.34 -11.70
N LEU A 60 -11.82 -25.28 -11.03
CA LEU A 60 -13.15 -24.69 -11.23
C LEU A 60 -13.15 -23.73 -12.43
N LEU A 61 -12.06 -22.99 -12.62
CA LEU A 61 -11.86 -22.07 -13.72
C LEU A 61 -11.64 -22.81 -15.04
N ASP A 62 -10.95 -23.96 -15.02
CA ASP A 62 -10.79 -24.85 -16.17
C ASP A 62 -12.12 -25.53 -16.55
N LYS A 63 -13.05 -25.71 -15.58
CA LYS A 63 -14.41 -26.19 -15.85
C LYS A 63 -15.36 -25.10 -16.37
N LEU A 64 -15.18 -23.85 -15.94
CA LEU A 64 -15.92 -22.68 -16.46
C LEU A 64 -15.34 -22.18 -17.79
N GLY A 65 -14.07 -22.48 -18.03
CA GLY A 65 -13.30 -22.14 -19.22
C GLY A 65 -12.94 -23.37 -20.03
N ASP A 66 -13.84 -24.36 -20.14
CA ASP A 66 -13.80 -25.47 -21.13
C ASP A 66 -14.06 -24.92 -22.56
N ASP A 67 -13.28 -23.91 -22.84
CA ASP A 67 -13.08 -23.16 -24.06
C ASP A 67 -11.57 -23.15 -24.34
N ASP A 68 -10.90 -24.26 -24.01
CA ASP A 68 -9.74 -24.73 -24.77
C ASP A 68 -10.12 -24.98 -26.26
N LYS A 69 -11.42 -24.87 -26.58
CA LYS A 69 -11.99 -24.76 -27.94
C LYS A 69 -12.33 -23.33 -28.39
N SER A 70 -12.19 -22.32 -27.54
CA SER A 70 -12.37 -20.90 -27.90
C SER A 70 -11.07 -20.09 -27.77
N THR A 71 -9.92 -20.72 -28.07
CA THR A 71 -9.00 -20.04 -29.00
C THR A 71 -9.70 -19.94 -30.34
N ILE A 72 -10.67 -19.02 -30.44
CA ILE A 72 -11.22 -18.65 -31.73
C ILE A 72 -10.09 -17.90 -32.44
N LYS A 73 -9.30 -18.66 -33.21
CA LYS A 73 -8.33 -18.13 -34.15
C LYS A 73 -9.07 -17.40 -35.25
N LEU A 74 -9.62 -16.22 -34.95
CA LEU A 74 -10.01 -15.25 -35.96
C LEU A 74 -8.73 -14.61 -36.48
N GLY A 75 -8.13 -15.23 -37.49
CA GLY A 75 -7.07 -14.61 -38.29
C GLY A 75 -5.74 -14.32 -37.56
N GLY A 76 -5.30 -15.20 -36.66
CA GLY A 76 -3.95 -15.13 -36.09
C GLY A 76 -3.76 -14.20 -34.89
N MET A 77 -4.85 -13.78 -34.24
CA MET A 77 -4.81 -13.01 -33.00
C MET A 77 -5.37 -13.84 -31.84
N ASP A 78 -4.52 -14.19 -30.88
CA ASP A 78 -4.94 -14.90 -29.67
C ASP A 78 -5.58 -13.90 -28.68
N ILE A 79 -6.92 -13.82 -28.69
CA ILE A 79 -7.65 -12.99 -27.72
C ILE A 79 -7.75 -13.77 -26.41
N HIS A 80 -6.87 -13.47 -25.45
CA HIS A 80 -6.82 -14.12 -24.14
C HIS A 80 -7.94 -13.64 -23.18
N LEU A 81 -9.21 -13.86 -23.56
CA LEU A 81 -10.37 -13.50 -22.72
C LEU A 81 -10.34 -14.22 -21.36
N THR A 82 -9.83 -15.46 -21.33
CA THR A 82 -9.61 -16.25 -20.12
C THR A 82 -8.61 -15.61 -19.15
N GLN A 83 -7.55 -14.97 -19.67
CA GLN A 83 -6.54 -14.32 -18.83
C GLN A 83 -7.06 -13.02 -18.20
N PHE A 84 -7.94 -12.32 -18.91
CA PHE A 84 -8.63 -11.15 -18.37
C PHE A 84 -9.58 -11.53 -17.23
N LEU A 85 -10.42 -12.56 -17.42
CA LEU A 85 -11.32 -13.05 -16.38
C LEU A 85 -10.55 -13.55 -15.15
N LYS A 86 -9.42 -14.23 -15.36
CA LYS A 86 -8.51 -14.65 -14.29
C LYS A 86 -7.95 -13.45 -13.51
N SER A 87 -7.60 -12.36 -14.20
CA SER A 87 -7.11 -11.13 -13.57
C SER A 87 -8.18 -10.43 -12.74
N ILE A 88 -9.43 -10.39 -13.22
CA ILE A 88 -10.57 -9.85 -12.45
C ILE A 88 -10.79 -10.68 -11.18
N LEU A 89 -10.77 -12.00 -11.28
CA LEU A 89 -10.96 -12.87 -10.13
C LEU A 89 -9.83 -12.70 -9.11
N LYS A 90 -8.57 -12.61 -9.56
CA LYS A 90 -7.42 -12.29 -8.71
C LYS A 90 -7.62 -10.97 -7.97
N PHE A 91 -8.11 -9.94 -8.64
CA PHE A 91 -8.37 -8.63 -8.05
C PHE A 91 -9.45 -8.69 -6.95
N ILE A 92 -10.56 -9.39 -7.19
CA ILE A 92 -11.64 -9.55 -6.20
C ILE A 92 -11.13 -10.29 -4.95
N VAL A 93 -10.39 -11.38 -5.14
CA VAL A 93 -9.79 -12.15 -4.04
C VAL A 93 -8.81 -11.30 -3.24
N LEU A 94 -7.93 -10.54 -3.92
CA LEU A 94 -6.97 -9.64 -3.28
C LEU A 94 -7.68 -8.58 -2.44
N ALA A 95 -8.75 -7.97 -2.97
CA ALA A 95 -9.54 -6.99 -2.24
C ALA A 95 -10.16 -7.59 -0.97
N ILE A 96 -10.71 -8.81 -1.03
CA ILE A 96 -11.26 -9.52 0.13
C ILE A 96 -10.19 -9.81 1.18
N ILE A 97 -9.02 -10.30 0.76
CA ILE A 97 -7.92 -10.62 1.69
C ILE A 97 -7.44 -9.36 2.41
N ILE A 98 -7.18 -8.27 1.67
CA ILE A 98 -6.75 -7.01 2.26
C ILE A 98 -7.82 -6.48 3.22
N PHE A 99 -9.09 -6.57 2.87
CA PHE A 99 -10.19 -6.18 3.74
C PHE A 99 -10.20 -6.96 5.06
N ILE A 100 -10.03 -8.28 5.01
CA ILE A 100 -9.95 -9.11 6.22
C ILE A 100 -8.72 -8.74 7.06
N LEU A 101 -7.56 -8.54 6.43
CA LEU A 101 -6.33 -8.14 7.14
C LEU A 101 -6.50 -6.79 7.86
N LEU A 102 -7.13 -5.81 7.21
CA LEU A 102 -7.46 -4.53 7.81
C LEU A 102 -8.44 -4.68 8.98
N GLN A 103 -9.50 -5.49 8.81
CA GLN A 103 -10.49 -5.72 9.85
C GLN A 103 -9.89 -6.40 11.10
N LEU A 104 -8.94 -7.31 10.91
CA LEU A 104 -8.23 -7.98 12.01
C LEU A 104 -7.20 -7.07 12.68
N GLY A 105 -6.48 -6.26 11.91
CA GLY A 105 -5.46 -5.35 12.42
C GLY A 105 -6.03 -4.11 13.10
N ILE A 106 -7.18 -3.61 12.65
CA ILE A 106 -7.81 -2.38 13.15
C ILE A 106 -8.88 -2.75 14.20
N LYS A 107 -8.44 -2.99 15.44
CA LYS A 107 -9.34 -2.82 16.58
C LYS A 107 -9.49 -1.32 16.83
N MET A 108 -10.51 -0.69 16.24
CA MET A 108 -10.87 0.69 16.51
C MET A 108 -11.16 0.87 18.00
N THR A 109 -10.13 1.20 18.76
CA THR A 109 -10.28 1.66 20.14
C THR A 109 -10.74 3.10 20.01
N ARG A 110 -12.04 3.36 20.11
CA ARG A 110 -12.53 4.74 20.14
C ARG A 110 -12.06 5.34 21.47
N PRO A 111 -11.13 6.31 21.51
CA PRO A 111 -10.91 7.03 22.74
C PRO A 111 -12.18 7.81 23.02
N LEU A 112 -12.94 7.40 24.04
CA LEU A 112 -13.99 8.23 24.61
C LEU A 112 -13.29 9.38 25.34
N THR A 113 -12.86 10.37 24.59
CA THR A 113 -12.28 11.59 25.14
C THR A 113 -13.42 12.40 25.73
N TRP A 114 -13.74 12.09 26.99
CA TRP A 114 -14.61 12.93 27.80
C TRP A 114 -13.98 14.31 27.87
N VAL A 115 -14.55 15.29 27.17
CA VAL A 115 -14.19 16.69 27.36
C VAL A 115 -14.68 17.05 28.76
N ARG A 116 -13.76 17.10 29.74
CA ARG A 116 -14.05 17.72 31.03
C ARG A 116 -14.32 19.19 30.76
N VAL A 117 -15.59 19.58 30.86
CA VAL A 117 -15.96 20.99 30.93
C VAL A 117 -15.44 21.49 32.27
N GLU A 118 -14.21 22.01 32.26
CA GLU A 118 -13.70 22.79 33.38
C GLU A 118 -14.54 24.07 33.41
N GLN A 119 -15.59 24.05 34.24
CA GLN A 119 -16.36 25.23 34.57
C GLN A 119 -15.38 26.17 35.24
N ILE A 120 -14.80 27.09 34.46
CA ILE A 120 -14.18 28.29 34.98
C ILE A 120 -15.29 28.97 35.77
N LYS A 121 -15.29 28.75 37.09
CA LYS A 121 -16.03 29.61 38.00
C LYS A 121 -15.45 30.98 37.75
N ASP A 122 -16.25 31.82 37.12
CA ASP A 122 -16.08 33.25 37.04
C ASP A 122 -15.93 33.80 38.47
N GLY A 123 -14.70 33.71 38.97
CA GLY A 123 -14.18 34.47 40.07
C GLY A 123 -13.96 35.89 39.59
N LEU A 124 -15.04 36.53 39.16
CA LEU A 124 -15.22 37.97 39.22
C LEU A 124 -15.07 38.35 40.70
N LYS A 125 -13.82 38.61 41.09
CA LYS A 125 -13.53 39.46 42.23
C LYS A 125 -13.91 40.88 41.80
N LEU A 126 -15.12 41.28 42.17
CA LEU A 126 -15.45 42.69 42.42
C LEU A 126 -14.74 43.15 43.69
#